data_AF-A0A8J7XVP7-F1
#
_entry.id   AF-A0A8J7XVP7-F1
#
_cell.length_a   1.000
_cell.length_b   1.000
_cell.length_c   1.000
_cell.angle_alpha   90.00
_cell.angle_beta   90.00
_cell.angle_gamma   90.00
#
_symmetry.space_group_name_H-M   'P 1'
#
loop_
_entity.id
_entity.type
_entity.pdbx_description
1 polymer ?
#
loop_
_entity_poly.entity_id
_entity_poly.type
_entity_poly.pdbx_seq_one_letter_code
_entity_poly.pdbx_strand_id
1 'polypeptide(L)' 'MNNNMKTEVEQIELLRKVAEDVEYIKRALSGSEMGDFFLTKEEEKEVEETLKKREKGEILTMKEIFGD' A
#
# COMPACT_ATOMS: atom_id res chain seq x y z
N MET A 1 5.20 38.78 -23.33
CA MET A 1 5.43 38.00 -22.09
C MET A 1 6.56 37.02 -22.38
N ASN A 2 7.70 37.16 -21.69
CA ASN A 2 8.89 36.33 -21.90
C ASN A 2 8.61 34.85 -21.63
N ASN A 3 9.12 33.96 -22.48
CA ASN A 3 8.93 32.51 -22.36
C ASN A 3 9.40 31.97 -21.00
N ASN A 4 10.49 32.52 -20.43
CA ASN A 4 10.98 32.13 -19.10
C ASN A 4 9.93 32.33 -17.99
N MET A 5 9.15 33.40 -18.07
CA MET A 5 8.18 33.76 -17.04
C MET A 5 6.93 32.85 -17.10
N LYS A 6 6.64 32.25 -18.27
CA LYS A 6 5.59 31.23 -18.39
C LYS A 6 6.05 29.89 -17.80
N THR A 7 7.29 29.50 -18.06
CA THR A 7 7.88 28.26 -17.54
C THR A 7 8.00 28.27 -16.02
N GLU A 8 8.36 29.41 -15.42
CA GLU A 8 8.41 29.57 -13.96
C GLU A 8 7.03 29.42 -13.30
N VAL A 9 5.98 29.97 -13.93
CA VAL A 9 4.59 29.84 -13.43
C VAL A 9 4.12 28.39 -13.50
N GLU A 10 4.38 27.68 -14.60
CA GLU A 10 4.04 26.26 -14.76
C GLU A 10 4.77 25.37 -13.75
N GLN A 11 6.03 25.67 -13.43
CA GLN A 11 6.79 24.95 -12.41
C GLN A 11 6.23 25.17 -11.00
N ILE A 12 5.80 26.40 -10.67
CA ILE A 12 5.18 26.71 -9.38
C ILE A 12 3.83 25.99 -9.24
N GLU A 13 3.03 25.93 -10.30
CA GLU A 13 1.76 25.18 -10.31
C GLU A 13 1.99 23.68 -10.12
N LEU A 14 3.01 23.12 -10.78
CA LEU A 14 3.39 21.71 -10.60
C LEU A 14 3.80 21.42 -9.16
N LEU A 15 4.62 22.28 -8.54
CA LEU A 15 5.05 22.12 -7.15
C LEU A 15 3.87 22.22 -6.16
N ARG A 16 2.90 23.09 -6.42
CA ARG A 16 1.66 23.17 -5.63
C ARG A 16 0.86 21.89 -5.70
N LYS A 17 0.68 21.35 -6.91
CA LYS A 17 -0.05 20.09 -7.10
C LYS A 17 0.64 18.92 -6.40
N VAL A 18 1.97 18.82 -6.49
CA VAL A 18 2.75 17.80 -5.77
C VAL A 18 2.57 17.94 -4.25
N ALA A 19 2.55 19.17 -3.71
CA ALA A 19 2.33 19.37 -2.29
C ALA A 19 0.91 18.93 -1.84
N GLU A 20 -0.11 19.23 -2.64
CA GLU A 20 -1.49 18.80 -2.41
C GLU A 20 -1.63 17.27 -2.46
N ASP A 21 -1.01 16.61 -3.44
CA ASP A 21 -1.02 15.15 -3.57
C ASP A 21 -0.32 14.49 -2.37
N VAL A 22 0.81 15.04 -1.91
CA VAL A 22 1.53 14.56 -0.72
C VAL A 22 0.68 14.73 0.54
N GLU A 23 -0.03 15.85 0.69
CA GLU A 23 -0.91 16.09 1.83
C GLU A 23 -2.11 15.14 1.82
N TYR A 24 -2.71 14.89 0.66
CA TYR A 24 -3.78 13.91 0.48
C TYR A 24 -3.31 12.51 0.89
N ILE A 25 -2.15 12.06 0.40
CA ILE A 25 -1.58 10.75 0.77
C ILE A 25 -1.35 10.67 2.28
N LYS A 26 -0.78 11.72 2.89
CA LYS A 26 -0.58 11.77 4.35
C LYS A 26 -1.89 11.64 5.11
N ARG A 27 -2.93 12.36 4.69
CA ARG A 27 -4.27 12.28 5.30
C ARG A 27 -4.89 10.89 5.13
N ALA A 28 -4.78 10.32 3.94
CA ALA A 28 -5.25 8.97 3.65
C ALA A 28 -4.55 7.93 4.54
N LEU A 29 -3.23 8.04 4.71
CA LEU A 29 -2.44 7.17 5.59
C LEU A 29 -2.69 7.42 7.08
N SER A 30 -3.06 8.64 7.48
CA SER A 30 -3.39 8.94 8.88
C SER A 30 -4.83 8.59 9.26
N GLY A 31 -5.74 8.55 8.27
CA GLY A 31 -7.16 8.26 8.44
C GLY A 31 -7.52 6.80 8.15
N SER A 32 -6.69 6.08 7.40
CA SER A 32 -6.63 4.63 7.50
C SER A 32 -5.92 4.33 8.81
N GLU A 33 -6.49 3.42 9.60
CA GLU A 33 -5.91 2.94 10.84
C GLU A 33 -4.53 2.31 10.54
N MET A 34 -3.47 3.13 10.49
CA MET A 34 -2.12 2.75 10.88
C MET A 34 -2.04 2.56 12.41
N GLY A 35 -3.15 2.13 13.03
CA GLY A 35 -3.13 1.58 14.37
C GLY A 35 -2.69 0.14 14.23
N ASP A 36 -1.42 -0.12 14.52
CA ASP A 36 -0.95 -1.43 14.97
C ASP A 36 -1.46 -2.63 14.14
N PHE A 37 -0.82 -2.89 12.99
CA PHE A 37 -0.91 -4.17 12.26
C PHE A 37 -0.26 -5.33 13.05
N PHE A 38 -0.46 -5.39 14.37
CA PHE A 38 -0.23 -6.61 15.11
C PHE A 38 -1.44 -7.49 14.87
N LEU A 39 -1.19 -8.69 14.36
CA LEU A 39 -2.21 -9.73 14.35
C LEU A 39 -2.76 -9.86 15.77
N THR A 40 -4.07 -9.89 15.92
CA THR A 40 -4.66 -10.35 17.17
C THR A 40 -4.20 -11.79 17.43
N LYS A 41 -4.21 -12.23 18.70
CA LYS A 41 -3.81 -13.62 19.02
C LYS A 41 -4.60 -14.69 18.25
N GLU A 42 -5.82 -14.36 17.86
CA GLU A 42 -6.66 -15.24 17.05
C GLU A 42 -6.16 -15.29 15.60
N GLU A 43 -5.87 -14.13 15.00
CA GLU A 43 -5.29 -14.05 13.65
C GLU A 43 -3.88 -14.67 13.60
N GLU A 44 -3.04 -14.49 14.63
CA GLU A 44 -1.74 -15.16 14.73
C GLU A 44 -1.90 -16.68 14.70
N LYS A 45 -2.88 -17.21 15.41
CA LYS A 45 -3.16 -18.64 15.48
C LYS A 45 -3.66 -19.17 14.14
N GLU A 46 -4.52 -18.44 13.44
CA GLU A 46 -5.00 -18.81 12.11
C GLU A 46 -3.85 -18.85 11.08
N VAL A 47 -2.94 -17.89 11.14
CA VAL A 47 -1.73 -17.88 10.30
C VAL A 47 -0.83 -19.08 10.62
N GLU A 48 -0.59 -19.36 11.90
CA GLU A 48 0.25 -20.48 12.32
C GLU A 48 -0.34 -21.84 11.90
N GLU A 49 -1.66 -22.02 12.05
CA GLU A 49 -2.36 -23.22 11.58
C GLU A 49 -2.31 -23.36 10.06
N THR A 50 -2.45 -22.26 9.33
CA THR A 50 -2.36 -22.22 7.87
C THR A 50 -0.95 -22.61 7.40
N LEU A 51 0.10 -22.09 8.04
CA LEU A 51 1.48 -22.47 7.75
C LEU A 51 1.74 -23.96 8.01
N LYS A 52 1.25 -24.49 9.14
CA LYS A 52 1.35 -25.92 9.47
C LYS A 52 0.63 -26.82 8.45
N LYS A 53 -0.56 -26.42 7.99
CA LYS A 53 -1.28 -27.17 6.95
C LYS A 53 -0.54 -27.12 5.61
N ARG A 54 0.09 -25.99 5.27
CA ARG A 54 0.95 -25.87 4.08
C ARG A 54 2.18 -26.78 4.15
N GLU A 55 2.87 -26.85 5.30
CA GLU A 55 4.01 -27.76 5.50
C GLU A 55 3.63 -29.23 5.34
N LYS A 56 2.40 -29.59 5.73
CA LYS A 56 1.84 -30.94 5.55
C LYS A 56 1.33 -31.21 4.13
N GLY A 57 1.41 -30.24 3.22
CA GLY A 57 0.87 -30.35 1.86
C GLY A 57 -0.66 -30.36 1.80
N GLU A 58 -1.34 -29.93 2.87
CA GLU A 58 -2.81 -29.91 2.98
C GLU A 58 -3.41 -28.65 2.35
N ILE A 59 -2.59 -27.63 2.05
CA ILE A 59 -3.01 -26.41 1.33
C ILE A 59 -2.37 -26.43 -0.05
N LEU A 60 -3.21 -26.53 -1.08
CA LEU A 60 -2.79 -26.38 -2.46
C LEU A 60 -2.45 -24.92 -2.74
N THR A 61 -1.27 -24.69 -3.29
CA THR A 61 -0.86 -23.41 -3.85
C THR A 61 -1.64 -23.11 -5.12
N MET A 62 -1.76 -21.83 -5.49
CA MET A 62 -2.41 -21.43 -6.75
C MET A 62 -1.80 -22.12 -7.97
N LYS A 63 -0.49 -22.38 -7.96
CA LYS A 63 0.18 -23.15 -9.02
C LYS A 63 -0.26 -24.61 -9.07
N GLU A 64 -0.54 -25.23 -7.92
CA GLU A 64 -1.07 -26.60 -7.85
C GLU A 64 -2.55 -26.70 -8.26
N ILE A 65 -3.32 -25.63 -8.06
CA ILE A 65 -4.73 -25.57 -8.45
C ILE A 65 -4.87 -25.29 -9.96
N PHE A 66 -4.06 -24.37 -10.48
CA PHE A 66 -4.23 -23.85 -11.84
C PHE A 66 -3.19 -24.35 -12.85
N GLY A 67 -2.14 -25.04 -12.41
CA GLY A 67 -1.21 -25.78 -13.27
C GLY A 67 -0.60 -24.95 -14.40
N ASP A 68 0.21 -23.93 -14.05
CA ASP A 68 0.89 -22.96 -14.92
C ASP A 68 0.02 -22.27 -16.02
#